data_AF-A0A660XNE0-F1
#
_entry.id   AF-A0A660XNE0-F1
#
_cell.length_a   1.000
_cell.length_b   1.000
_cell.length_c   1.000
_cell.angle_alpha   90.00
_cell.angle_beta   90.00
_cell.angle_gamma   90.00
#
_symmetry.space_group_name_H-M   'P 1'
#
loop_
_entity.id
_entity.type
_entity.pdbx_description
1 polymer ?
#
loop_
_entity_poly.entity_id
_entity_poly.type
_entity_poly.pdbx_seq_one_letter_code
_entity_poly.pdbx_strand_id
1 'polypeptide(L)'
;MFNNKTYRPLRRYFIRLTIILCFSIALGNSYAQNNGLVAYYPFNGNANDESGNGNDGTVNGATLTTDRFGNENSAYSFDGVDDYIMVQDSPELQFGTNDFTIALWFL
;
A
#
# COMPACT_ATOMS: atom_id res chain seq x y z
N MET A 1 -66.11 -39.11 32.73
CA MET A 1 -66.08 -37.94 33.63
C MET A 1 -64.88 -37.08 33.25
N PHE A 2 -65.12 -35.78 33.12
CA PHE A 2 -64.25 -34.76 32.54
C PHE A 2 -62.92 -34.58 33.28
N ASN A 3 -61.84 -34.30 32.56
CA ASN A 3 -60.99 -33.17 32.97
C ASN A 3 -60.26 -32.51 31.80
N ASN A 4 -60.65 -31.27 31.53
CA ASN A 4 -60.10 -30.35 30.56
C ASN A 4 -58.79 -29.74 31.10
N LYS A 5 -57.71 -29.80 30.32
CA LYS A 5 -56.69 -28.74 30.34
C LYS A 5 -56.38 -28.33 28.91
N THR A 6 -57.05 -27.26 28.52
CA THR A 6 -56.82 -26.43 27.33
C THR A 6 -55.48 -25.72 27.43
N TYR A 7 -54.55 -26.00 26.51
CA TYR A 7 -53.40 -25.13 26.23
C TYR A 7 -53.52 -24.61 24.80
N ARG A 8 -53.60 -23.29 24.63
CA ARG A 8 -53.38 -22.57 23.36
C ARG A 8 -52.41 -21.40 23.65
N PRO A 9 -51.81 -20.73 22.64
CA PRO A 9 -50.65 -21.19 21.87
C PRO A 9 -49.57 -20.09 21.74
N LEU A 10 -48.28 -20.37 21.57
CA LEU A 10 -47.37 -19.40 20.95
C LEU A 10 -46.32 -20.09 20.08
N ARG A 11 -46.73 -20.43 18.86
CA ARG A 11 -45.84 -20.67 17.72
C ARG A 11 -45.24 -19.33 17.31
N ARG A 12 -44.11 -18.95 17.90
CA ARG A 12 -43.26 -17.84 17.42
C ARG A 12 -41.99 -18.41 16.81
N TYR A 13 -42.12 -18.94 15.60
CA TYR A 13 -40.99 -19.10 14.68
C TYR A 13 -40.71 -17.73 14.05
N PHE A 14 -39.86 -16.91 14.68
CA PHE A 14 -39.26 -15.77 14.01
C PHE A 14 -37.81 -16.13 13.64
N ILE A 15 -37.63 -16.45 12.35
CA ILE A 15 -36.56 -15.95 11.49
C ILE A 15 -35.13 -16.40 11.86
N ARG A 16 -34.70 -17.41 11.08
CA ARG A 16 -33.32 -17.66 10.68
C ARG A 16 -32.63 -16.35 10.26
N LEU A 17 -31.35 -16.16 10.53
CA LEU A 17 -30.30 -15.94 9.51
C LEU A 17 -29.03 -15.35 10.15
N THR A 18 -27.95 -16.10 10.00
CA THR A 18 -26.52 -15.81 10.21
C THR A 18 -26.09 -14.39 9.81
N ILE A 19 -25.13 -13.81 10.54
CA ILE A 19 -23.93 -13.07 10.05
C ILE A 19 -23.07 -12.80 11.29
N ILE A 20 -22.13 -13.71 11.56
CA ILE A 20 -20.69 -13.47 11.44
C ILE A 20 -20.23 -12.31 12.33
N LEU A 21 -19.64 -12.72 13.46
CA LEU A 21 -18.62 -12.04 14.23
C LEU A 21 -17.95 -10.93 13.40
N CYS A 22 -18.24 -9.67 13.71
CA CYS A 22 -17.41 -8.55 13.28
C CYS A 22 -16.10 -8.67 14.07
N PHE A 23 -15.25 -9.62 13.66
CA PHE A 23 -13.83 -9.54 13.90
C PHE A 23 -13.39 -8.39 13.01
N SER A 24 -13.45 -7.17 13.55
CA SER A 24 -12.78 -6.04 12.95
C SER A 24 -11.33 -6.48 12.82
N ILE A 25 -10.94 -6.92 11.63
CA ILE A 25 -9.54 -6.93 11.27
C ILE A 25 -9.17 -5.47 11.43
N ALA A 26 -8.44 -5.16 12.50
CA ALA A 26 -7.61 -3.98 12.50
C ALA A 26 -6.60 -4.24 11.39
N LEU A 27 -7.01 -3.96 10.14
CA LEU A 27 -6.06 -3.57 9.14
C LEU A 27 -5.49 -2.31 9.75
N GLY A 28 -4.36 -2.48 10.42
CA GLY A 28 -3.51 -1.37 10.79
C GLY A 28 -3.26 -0.67 9.48
N ASN A 29 -4.09 0.33 9.19
CA ASN A 29 -3.70 1.33 8.27
C ASN A 29 -2.46 1.90 8.94
N SER A 30 -1.29 1.55 8.42
CA SER A 30 -0.11 2.36 8.56
C SER A 30 -0.40 3.68 7.87
N TYR A 31 -1.32 4.46 8.42
CA TYR A 31 -1.41 5.89 8.22
C TYR A 31 -0.25 6.50 9.01
N ALA A 32 0.98 6.13 8.66
CA ALA A 32 1.96 7.18 8.46
C ALA A 32 1.35 7.99 7.31
N GLN A 33 0.46 8.90 7.67
CA GLN A 33 -0.18 9.80 6.75
C GLN A 33 1.00 10.54 6.14
N ASN A 34 1.32 10.16 4.91
CA ASN A 34 2.39 10.67 4.06
C ASN A 34 2.05 12.12 3.65
N ASN A 35 1.70 12.95 4.62
CA ASN A 35 1.43 14.37 4.46
C ASN A 35 2.74 15.01 4.02
N GLY A 36 2.95 15.08 2.72
CA GLY A 36 4.15 15.62 2.09
C GLY A 36 5.05 14.58 1.40
N LEU A 37 4.71 13.29 1.39
CA LEU A 37 5.45 12.36 0.52
C LEU A 37 5.01 12.56 -0.93
N VAL A 38 5.97 12.88 -1.78
CA VAL A 38 5.75 13.11 -3.21
C VAL A 38 6.07 11.86 -4.04
N ALA A 39 7.09 11.09 -3.65
CA ALA A 39 7.46 9.86 -4.35
C ALA A 39 8.15 8.87 -3.41
N TYR A 40 7.96 7.57 -3.64
CA TYR A 40 8.63 6.49 -2.90
C TYR A 40 8.97 5.33 -3.82
N TYR A 41 10.27 5.09 -3.98
CA TYR A 41 10.81 4.04 -4.85
C TYR A 41 11.47 2.96 -4.00
N PRO A 42 10.76 1.87 -3.64
CA PRO A 42 11.32 0.76 -2.89
C PRO A 42 12.24 -0.13 -3.73
N PHE A 43 12.27 0.08 -5.05
CA PHE A 43 13.03 -0.70 -6.03
C PHE A 43 12.81 -2.21 -5.96
N ASN A 44 11.60 -2.66 -5.61
CA ASN A 44 11.20 -4.06 -5.47
C ASN A 44 10.96 -4.76 -6.83
N GLY A 45 11.93 -4.64 -7.73
CA GLY A 45 11.92 -5.24 -9.07
C GLY A 45 11.53 -4.28 -10.19
N ASN A 46 11.33 -2.99 -9.90
CA ASN A 46 11.06 -1.93 -10.88
C ASN A 46 11.35 -0.54 -10.27
N ALA A 47 11.14 0.52 -11.05
CA ALA A 47 11.29 1.91 -10.63
C ALA A 47 9.95 2.64 -10.44
N ASN A 48 8.87 1.90 -10.12
CA ASN A 48 7.55 2.48 -9.94
C ASN A 48 7.46 3.22 -8.60
N ASP A 49 6.61 4.23 -8.58
CA ASP A 49 6.30 5.04 -7.40
C ASP A 49 5.20 4.37 -6.56
N GLU A 50 5.55 3.91 -5.37
CA GLU A 50 4.61 3.33 -4.41
C GLU A 50 4.03 4.36 -3.43
N SER A 51 4.29 5.67 -3.62
CA SER A 51 3.63 6.71 -2.84
C SER A 51 2.14 6.84 -3.17
N GLY A 52 1.74 6.41 -4.36
CA GLY A 52 0.39 6.58 -4.91
C GLY A 52 0.19 7.87 -5.71
N ASN A 53 1.24 8.67 -5.92
CA ASN A 53 1.17 9.93 -6.67
C ASN A 53 1.44 9.77 -8.18
N GLY A 54 1.82 8.58 -8.63
CA GLY A 54 1.99 8.28 -10.06
C GLY A 54 3.27 8.85 -10.66
N ASN A 55 4.27 9.12 -9.84
CA ASN A 55 5.57 9.61 -10.27
C ASN A 55 6.50 8.45 -10.71
N ASP A 56 6.01 7.53 -11.54
CA ASP A 56 6.76 6.34 -11.94
C ASP A 56 8.05 6.68 -12.70
N GLY A 57 9.13 5.96 -12.38
CA GLY A 57 10.42 6.07 -13.03
C GLY A 57 10.54 5.19 -14.27
N THR A 58 11.11 5.72 -15.34
CA THR A 58 11.53 4.98 -16.53
C THR A 58 13.04 4.76 -16.49
N VAL A 59 13.45 3.50 -16.46
CA VAL A 59 14.86 3.09 -16.36
C VAL A 59 15.53 3.19 -17.73
N ASN A 60 16.71 3.82 -17.78
CA ASN A 60 17.58 3.87 -18.95
C ASN A 60 18.98 3.39 -18.53
N GLY A 61 19.38 2.22 -19.06
CA GLY A 61 20.70 1.62 -18.83
C GLY A 61 20.89 0.94 -17.47
N ALA A 62 20.44 1.58 -16.38
CA ALA A 62 20.61 1.05 -15.02
C ALA A 62 19.98 -0.34 -14.84
N THR A 63 20.66 -1.21 -14.10
CA THR A 63 20.23 -2.60 -13.90
C THR A 63 19.85 -2.89 -12.46
N LEU A 64 18.81 -3.70 -12.25
CA LEU A 64 18.45 -4.20 -10.92
C LEU A 64 19.61 -4.99 -10.30
N THR A 65 19.83 -4.78 -9.01
CA THR A 65 20.88 -5.43 -8.22
C THR A 65 20.39 -5.73 -6.80
N THR A 66 21.25 -6.38 -6.02
CA THR A 66 21.01 -6.73 -4.62
C THR A 66 21.15 -5.50 -3.72
N ASP A 67 20.23 -5.34 -2.77
CA ASP A 67 20.30 -4.26 -1.77
C ASP A 67 21.34 -4.54 -0.67
N ARG A 68 21.46 -3.61 0.28
CA ARG A 68 22.39 -3.71 1.43
C ARG A 68 22.09 -4.87 2.41
N PHE A 69 20.93 -5.50 2.30
CA PHE A 69 20.51 -6.62 3.15
C PHE A 69 20.59 -7.96 2.43
N GLY A 70 21.03 -7.99 1.17
CA GLY A 70 21.10 -9.22 0.38
C GLY A 70 19.81 -9.53 -0.37
N ASN A 71 18.82 -8.63 -0.41
CA ASN A 71 17.60 -8.83 -1.17
C ASN A 71 17.87 -8.58 -2.66
N GLU A 72 17.63 -9.59 -3.50
CA GLU A 72 17.77 -9.45 -4.95
C GLU A 72 16.75 -8.46 -5.53
N ASN A 73 17.10 -7.82 -6.64
CA ASN A 73 16.24 -6.88 -7.38
C ASN A 73 15.59 -5.83 -6.48
N SER A 74 16.34 -5.30 -5.52
CA SER A 74 15.88 -4.37 -4.49
C SER A 74 16.68 -3.05 -4.48
N ALA A 75 17.51 -2.84 -5.52
CA ALA A 75 18.33 -1.67 -5.76
C ALA A 75 18.67 -1.55 -7.25
N TYR A 76 19.21 -0.41 -7.69
CA TYR A 76 19.75 -0.21 -9.04
C TYR A 76 21.25 0.04 -9.01
N SER A 77 21.98 -0.59 -9.93
CA SER A 77 23.38 -0.30 -10.24
C SER A 77 23.45 0.66 -11.42
N PHE A 78 24.29 1.68 -11.29
CA PHE A 78 24.58 2.67 -12.32
C PHE A 78 26.06 2.57 -12.69
N ASP A 79 26.38 2.44 -13.97
CA ASP A 79 27.75 2.23 -14.46
C ASP A 79 28.62 3.50 -14.46
N GLY A 80 27.99 4.67 -14.26
CA GLY A 80 28.64 5.98 -14.23
C GLY A 80 28.91 6.60 -15.61
N VAL A 81 28.33 6.05 -16.67
CA VAL A 81 28.49 6.54 -18.06
C VAL A 81 27.25 7.31 -18.50
N ASP A 82 26.12 6.61 -18.70
CA ASP A 82 24.88 7.18 -19.24
C ASP A 82 23.59 6.62 -18.59
N ASP A 83 23.73 5.91 -17.47
CA ASP A 83 22.60 5.34 -16.72
C ASP A 83 21.81 6.41 -15.94
N TYR A 84 20.48 6.34 -16.04
CA TYR A 84 19.57 7.15 -15.22
C TYR A 84 18.16 6.52 -15.09
N ILE A 85 17.43 6.94 -14.05
CA ILE A 85 16.00 6.71 -13.93
C ILE A 85 15.31 8.07 -14.11
N MET A 86 14.46 8.16 -15.13
CA MET A 86 13.75 9.39 -15.47
C MET A 86 12.34 9.35 -14.91
N VAL A 87 11.98 10.36 -14.13
CA VAL A 87 10.60 10.60 -13.72
C VAL A 87 10.07 11.76 -14.56
N GLN A 88 8.86 11.62 -15.08
CA GLN A 88 8.23 12.67 -15.88
C GLN A 88 7.96 13.91 -15.02
N ASP A 89 8.14 15.10 -15.59
CA ASP A 89 7.86 16.36 -14.88
C ASP A 89 6.41 16.40 -14.37
N SER A 90 6.24 16.79 -13.11
CA SER A 90 4.97 16.99 -12.43
C SER A 90 5.06 18.19 -11.50
N PRO A 91 3.96 18.94 -11.27
CA PRO A 91 3.98 20.11 -10.38
C PRO A 91 4.53 19.82 -8.98
N GLU A 92 4.33 18.61 -8.46
CA GLU A 92 4.78 18.17 -7.15
C GLU A 92 6.30 17.92 -7.09
N LEU A 93 6.95 17.66 -8.23
CA LEU A 93 8.40 17.44 -8.37
C LEU A 93 9.16 18.71 -8.79
N GLN A 94 8.47 19.85 -8.97
CA GLN A 94 9.11 21.11 -9.32
C GLN A 94 9.85 21.71 -8.12
N PHE A 95 11.15 21.44 -8.03
CA PHE A 95 12.02 22.01 -7.00
C PHE A 95 12.01 23.54 -7.03
N GLY A 96 12.04 24.15 -5.84
CA GLY A 96 12.03 25.61 -5.68
C GLY A 96 10.64 26.26 -5.67
N THR A 97 9.58 25.48 -5.87
CA THR A 97 8.19 25.94 -5.66
C THR A 97 7.75 25.80 -4.20
N ASN A 98 8.24 24.78 -3.50
CA ASN A 98 7.96 24.48 -2.09
C ASN A 98 9.23 23.96 -1.39
N ASP A 99 9.21 23.95 -0.06
CA ASP A 99 10.24 23.26 0.74
C ASP A 99 10.13 21.74 0.54
N PHE A 100 11.27 21.05 0.53
CA PHE A 100 11.32 19.61 0.29
C PHE A 100 12.40 18.92 1.10
N THR A 101 12.32 17.59 1.17
CA THR A 101 13.34 16.72 1.76
C THR A 101 13.49 15.48 0.89
N ILE A 102 14.73 15.03 0.69
CA ILE A 102 15.04 13.80 -0.04
C ILE A 102 15.85 12.90 0.91
N ALA A 103 15.49 11.62 0.94
CA ALA A 103 16.23 10.60 1.66
C ALA A 103 16.46 9.39 0.73
N LEU A 104 17.70 8.92 0.63
CA LEU A 104 18.06 7.74 -0.15
C LEU A 104 19.25 7.01 0.49
N TRP A 105 19.44 5.75 0.08
CA TRP A 105 20.63 4.96 0.35
C TRP A 105 21.42 4.82 -0.95
N PHE A 106 22.74 4.98 -0.88
CA PHE A 106 23.68 4.70 -1.97
C PHE A 106 24.90 3.97 -1.40
N LEU A 107 25.63 3.27 -2.27
CA LEU A 107 26.88 2.56 -1.95
C LEU A 107 28.03 3.14 -2.78
#